data_AF-A0A0C2CUH2-F1
#
_entry.id   AF-A0A0C2CUH2-F1
#
_cell.length_a   1.000
_cell.length_b   1.000
_cell.length_c   1.000
_cell.angle_alpha   90.00
_cell.angle_beta   90.00
_cell.angle_gamma   90.00
#
_symmetry.space_group_name_H-M   'P 1'
#
loop_
_entity.id
_entity.type
_entity.pdbx_description
1 polymer ?
#
loop_
_entity_poly.entity_id
_entity_poly.type
_entity_poly.pdbx_seq_one_letter_code
_entity_poly.pdbx_strand_id
1 'polypeptide(L)'
;MIGARELDDLRALAKASGATLYMTLLAGFAALLGARVDGRELVIASPVANRPLAELEGVVGYFVNTVALRLSVEPERSFAALLRETQRVTAEAHSHKDLPFAELAPVLAPVLVPGAPPRAQLMFNLLPPPPPVAGAAALSVDTLCSQSGSARHELNLTVQAHAEGLEGQLEYSTELFGQATAGALVRGYARLLAAAVADPEASLATLQAASVDRGSSQ
;
A
#
# COMPACT_ATOMS: atom_id res chain seq x y z
N MET A 1 5.10 7.05 -11.00
CA MET A 1 5.95 6.05 -11.67
C MET A 1 7.29 6.04 -10.95
N ILE A 2 7.78 4.86 -10.58
CA ILE A 2 9.12 4.61 -10.02
C ILE A 2 9.84 3.78 -11.08
N GLY A 3 11.07 4.13 -11.45
CA GLY A 3 11.81 3.47 -12.53
C GLY A 3 12.34 2.08 -12.15
N ALA A 4 12.86 1.37 -13.15
CA ALA A 4 13.41 0.02 -12.98
C ALA A 4 14.58 -0.01 -11.99
N ARG A 5 15.44 1.01 -12.00
CA ARG A 5 16.58 1.11 -11.07
C ARG A 5 16.11 1.22 -9.63
N GLU A 6 15.20 2.14 -9.36
CA GLU A 6 14.65 2.33 -8.02
C GLU A 6 13.85 1.11 -7.55
N LEU A 7 13.18 0.41 -8.45
CA LEU A 7 12.53 -0.88 -8.16
C LEU A 7 13.55 -1.94 -7.71
N ASP A 8 14.70 -2.03 -8.37
CA ASP A 8 15.74 -2.98 -7.99
C ASP A 8 16.38 -2.62 -6.65
N ASP A 9 16.58 -1.34 -6.37
CA ASP A 9 17.05 -0.87 -5.07
C ASP A 9 16.04 -1.20 -3.94
N LEU A 10 14.74 -1.03 -4.19
CA LEU A 10 13.67 -1.43 -3.27
C LEU A 10 13.65 -2.95 -3.03
N ARG A 11 13.88 -3.75 -4.08
CA ARG A 11 14.00 -5.22 -3.95
C ARG A 11 15.24 -5.61 -3.16
N ALA A 12 16.35 -4.89 -3.34
CA ALA A 12 17.57 -5.12 -2.58
C ALA A 12 17.36 -4.82 -1.09
N LEU A 13 16.71 -3.69 -0.77
CA LEU A 13 16.33 -3.34 0.61
C LEU A 13 15.40 -4.40 1.23
N ALA A 14 14.37 -4.81 0.50
CA ALA A 14 13.45 -5.85 0.93
C ALA A 14 14.22 -7.14 1.28
N LYS A 15 15.09 -7.60 0.38
CA LYS A 15 15.92 -8.80 0.55
C LYS A 15 16.86 -8.68 1.74
N ALA A 16 17.54 -7.54 1.91
CA ALA A 16 18.44 -7.30 3.03
C ALA A 16 17.72 -7.34 4.39
N SER A 17 16.43 -6.97 4.40
CA SER A 17 15.59 -6.95 5.60
C SER A 17 14.79 -8.24 5.81
N GLY A 18 14.96 -9.26 4.96
CA GLY A 18 14.14 -10.48 4.99
C GLY A 18 12.64 -10.24 4.70
N ALA A 19 12.33 -9.13 4.04
CA ALA A 19 10.99 -8.68 3.69
C ALA A 19 10.71 -8.87 2.20
N THR A 20 9.45 -8.70 1.81
CA THR A 20 9.03 -8.69 0.41
C THR A 20 8.94 -7.27 -0.13
N LEU A 21 8.89 -7.13 -1.46
CA LEU A 21 8.60 -5.83 -2.10
C LEU A 21 7.26 -5.26 -1.61
N TYR A 22 6.23 -6.11 -1.46
CA TYR A 22 4.94 -5.72 -0.90
C TYR A 22 5.09 -5.09 0.50
N MET A 23 5.80 -5.75 1.42
CA MET A 23 6.01 -5.25 2.79
C MET A 23 6.79 -3.93 2.80
N THR A 24 7.74 -3.78 1.89
CA THR A 24 8.56 -2.55 1.76
C THR A 24 7.73 -1.37 1.29
N LEU A 25 6.89 -1.58 0.27
CA LEU A 25 5.97 -0.57 -0.23
C LEU A 25 4.89 -0.22 0.80
N LEU A 26 4.30 -1.22 1.45
CA LEU A 26 3.34 -1.02 2.54
C LEU A 26 3.94 -0.20 3.70
N ALA A 27 5.17 -0.51 4.12
CA ALA A 27 5.87 0.26 5.16
C ALA A 27 6.09 1.72 4.73
N GLY A 28 6.47 1.96 3.48
CA GLY A 28 6.57 3.31 2.93
C GLY A 28 5.24 4.07 2.95
N PHE A 29 4.14 3.38 2.64
CA PHE A 29 2.81 3.99 2.62
C PHE A 29 2.36 4.34 4.04
N ALA A 30 2.57 3.43 5.00
CA ALA A 30 2.33 3.69 6.42
C ALA A 30 3.16 4.87 6.94
N ALA A 31 4.47 4.90 6.63
CA ALA A 31 5.35 6.00 7.02
C ALA A 31 4.89 7.36 6.47
N LEU A 32 4.46 7.42 5.20
CA LEU A 32 3.96 8.64 4.57
C LEU A 32 2.70 9.19 5.28
N LEU A 33 1.78 8.29 5.63
CA LEU A 33 0.52 8.64 6.29
C LEU A 33 0.70 8.95 7.78
N GLY A 34 1.73 8.39 8.42
CA GLY A 34 2.06 8.64 9.84
C GLY A 34 2.24 10.12 10.19
N ALA A 35 2.74 10.93 9.25
CA ALA A 35 2.88 12.38 9.44
C ALA A 35 1.54 13.15 9.53
N ARG A 36 0.41 12.48 9.23
CA ARG A 36 -0.91 13.10 9.05
C ARG A 36 -1.97 12.54 9.99
N VAL A 37 -1.56 11.67 10.91
CA VAL A 37 -2.44 11.14 11.94
C VAL A 37 -1.97 11.62 13.31
N ASP A 38 -2.92 12.02 14.15
CA ASP A 38 -2.64 12.41 15.56
C ASP A 38 -2.32 11.19 16.44
N GLY A 39 -2.23 9.99 15.84
CA GLY A 39 -1.94 8.73 16.49
C GLY A 39 -0.56 8.17 16.11
N ARG A 40 -0.01 7.34 17.00
CA ARG A 40 1.26 6.62 16.78
C ARG A 40 1.09 5.30 16.03
N GLU A 41 -0.11 5.02 15.55
CA GLU A 41 -0.45 3.77 14.88
C GLU A 41 -1.47 3.99 13.76
N LEU A 42 -1.41 3.11 12.76
CA LEU A 42 -2.30 3.09 11.61
C LEU A 42 -2.82 1.66 11.39
N VAL A 43 -4.05 1.54 10.90
CA VAL A 43 -4.60 0.27 10.42
C VAL A 43 -4.82 0.40 8.92
N ILE A 44 -4.12 -0.44 8.16
CA ILE A 44 -4.22 -0.48 6.69
C ILE A 44 -4.84 -1.82 6.30
N ALA A 45 -5.92 -1.76 5.51
CA ALA A 45 -6.48 -2.96 4.92
C ALA A 45 -5.61 -3.43 3.75
N SER A 46 -5.42 -4.74 3.66
CA SER A 46 -4.79 -5.39 2.53
C SER A 46 -5.64 -6.55 2.04
N PRO A 47 -5.98 -6.61 0.75
CA PRO A 47 -6.54 -7.82 0.18
C PRO A 47 -5.45 -8.90 0.12
N VAL A 48 -5.85 -10.13 0.39
CA VAL A 48 -5.03 -11.32 0.29
C VAL A 48 -5.79 -12.34 -0.55
N ALA A 49 -5.09 -12.92 -1.53
CA ALA A 49 -5.64 -14.06 -2.26
C ALA A 49 -5.81 -15.22 -1.29
N ASN A 50 -7.03 -15.72 -1.15
CA ASN A 50 -7.40 -16.87 -0.35
C ASN A 50 -7.70 -18.07 -1.27
N ARG A 51 -6.68 -18.50 -2.01
CA ARG A 51 -6.69 -19.72 -2.84
C ARG A 51 -5.78 -20.76 -2.16
N PRO A 52 -6.23 -21.44 -1.10
CA PRO A 52 -5.38 -22.37 -0.33
C PRO A 52 -5.00 -23.65 -1.09
N LEU A 53 -5.72 -23.97 -2.17
CA LEU A 53 -5.49 -25.14 -3.01
C LEU A 53 -5.05 -24.69 -4.41
N ALA A 54 -4.03 -25.34 -4.97
CA ALA A 54 -3.56 -25.08 -6.34
C ALA A 54 -4.67 -25.28 -7.39
N GLU A 55 -5.61 -26.20 -7.12
CA GLU A 55 -6.80 -26.46 -7.95
C GLU A 55 -7.71 -25.24 -8.09
N LEU A 56 -7.65 -24.30 -7.14
CA LEU A 56 -8.46 -23.08 -7.15
C LEU A 56 -7.84 -21.96 -7.97
N GLU A 57 -6.59 -22.05 -8.45
CA GLU A 57 -5.93 -20.99 -9.22
C GLU A 57 -6.65 -20.66 -10.54
N GLY A 58 -7.27 -21.66 -11.17
CA GLY A 58 -8.01 -21.51 -12.43
C GLY A 58 -9.50 -21.19 -12.29
N VAL A 59 -10.03 -21.11 -11.07
CA VAL A 59 -11.48 -20.94 -10.83
C VAL A 59 -11.85 -19.45 -10.82
N VAL A 60 -12.90 -19.09 -11.57
CA VAL A 60 -13.52 -17.76 -11.52
C VAL A 60 -14.47 -17.71 -10.32
N GLY A 61 -14.10 -16.93 -9.29
CA GLY A 61 -14.89 -16.76 -8.07
C GLY A 61 -14.28 -15.71 -7.13
N TYR A 62 -15.02 -15.25 -6.11
CA TYR A 62 -14.56 -14.25 -5.15
C TYR A 62 -13.75 -14.90 -4.01
N PHE A 63 -12.44 -15.01 -4.21
CA PHE A 63 -11.51 -15.63 -3.26
C PHE A 63 -10.61 -14.61 -2.56
N VAL A 64 -10.98 -13.33 -2.55
CA VAL A 64 -10.19 -12.29 -1.87
C VAL A 64 -10.73 -12.15 -0.45
N ASN A 65 -9.86 -12.33 0.55
CA ASN A 65 -10.13 -11.88 1.92
C ASN A 65 -9.36 -10.59 2.17
N THR A 66 -9.79 -9.78 3.14
CA THR A 66 -9.10 -8.55 3.54
C THR A 66 -8.55 -8.73 4.95
N VAL A 67 -7.27 -8.44 5.15
CA VAL A 67 -6.66 -8.42 6.48
C VAL A 67 -6.42 -6.98 6.94
N ALA A 68 -6.53 -6.73 8.23
CA ALA A 68 -6.19 -5.46 8.85
C ALA A 68 -4.76 -5.52 9.40
N LEU A 69 -3.88 -4.64 8.90
CA LEU A 69 -2.48 -4.57 9.30
C LEU A 69 -2.29 -3.34 10.19
N ARG A 70 -2.12 -3.57 11.50
CA ARG A 70 -1.85 -2.51 12.49
C ARG A 70 -0.34 -2.29 12.57
N LEU A 71 0.09 -1.06 12.30
CA LEU A 71 1.50 -0.67 12.25
C LEU A 71 1.74 0.55 13.13
N SER A 72 2.77 0.52 13.97
CA SER A 72 3.20 1.70 14.73
C SER A 72 4.10 2.60 13.88
N VAL A 73 3.73 3.87 13.79
CA VAL A 73 4.37 4.90 12.95
C VAL A 73 4.94 6.04 13.79
N GLU A 74 5.50 5.69 14.95
CA GLU A 74 6.17 6.64 15.84
C GLU A 74 7.28 7.43 15.11
N PRO A 75 7.29 8.77 15.20
CA PRO A 75 8.21 9.61 14.43
C PRO A 75 9.70 9.28 14.63
N GLU A 76 10.07 8.81 15.83
CA GLU A 76 11.45 8.52 16.22
C GLU A 76 11.95 7.16 15.72
N ARG A 77 11.05 6.25 15.32
CA ARG A 77 11.44 4.92 14.83
C ARG A 77 12.14 5.00 13.50
N SER A 78 13.07 4.08 13.24
CA SER A 78 13.69 3.97 11.92
C SER A 78 12.78 3.27 10.91
N PHE A 79 12.99 3.53 9.62
CA PHE A 79 12.29 2.79 8.56
C PHE A 79 12.55 1.29 8.64
N ALA A 80 13.79 0.88 8.94
CA ALA A 80 14.14 -0.53 9.11
C ALA A 80 13.35 -1.17 10.26
N ALA A 81 13.12 -0.44 11.37
CA ALA A 81 12.28 -0.91 12.46
C ALA A 81 10.80 -1.05 12.05
N LEU A 82 10.26 -0.13 11.26
CA LEU A 82 8.91 -0.23 10.70
C LEU A 82 8.79 -1.39 9.70
N LEU A 83 9.80 -1.63 8.87
CA LEU A 83 9.81 -2.72 7.90
C LEU A 83 9.81 -4.09 8.59
N ARG A 84 10.61 -4.25 9.66
CA ARG A 84 10.60 -5.48 10.48
C ARG A 84 9.24 -5.74 11.14
N GLU A 85 8.59 -4.69 11.65
CA GLU A 85 7.23 -4.83 12.17
C GLU A 85 6.24 -5.20 11.07
N THR A 86 6.33 -4.54 9.91
CA THR A 86 5.48 -4.82 8.76
C THR A 86 5.61 -6.28 8.32
N GLN A 87 6.83 -6.82 8.30
CA GLN A 87 7.09 -8.23 8.03
C GLN A 87 6.37 -9.12 9.05
N ARG A 88 6.55 -8.87 10.36
CA ARG A 88 5.92 -9.64 11.45
C ARG A 88 4.40 -9.61 11.35
N VAL A 89 3.80 -8.42 11.27
CA VAL A 89 2.34 -8.23 11.22
C VAL A 89 1.74 -8.83 9.96
N THR A 90 2.40 -8.70 8.81
CA THR A 90 1.94 -9.30 7.55
C THR A 90 2.01 -10.83 7.61
N ALA A 91 3.05 -11.40 8.23
CA ALA A 91 3.18 -12.85 8.43
C ALA A 91 2.12 -13.40 9.40
N GLU A 92 1.87 -12.71 10.52
CA GLU A 92 0.81 -13.03 11.47
C GLU A 92 -0.58 -12.94 10.83
N ALA A 93 -0.83 -11.90 10.02
CA ALA A 93 -2.07 -11.80 9.25
C ALA A 93 -2.18 -12.93 8.21
N HIS A 94 -1.05 -13.36 7.63
CA HIS A 94 -1.00 -14.48 6.70
C HIS A 94 -1.33 -15.83 7.36
N SER A 95 -0.99 -16.03 8.62
CA SER A 95 -1.32 -17.27 9.35
C SER A 95 -2.80 -17.35 9.77
N HIS A 96 -3.56 -16.27 9.64
CA HIS A 96 -4.99 -16.18 10.02
C HIS A 96 -5.90 -15.81 8.84
N LYS A 97 -5.46 -16.01 7.59
CA LYS A 97 -6.18 -15.61 6.36
C LYS A 97 -7.56 -16.25 6.18
N ASP A 98 -7.83 -17.34 6.88
CA ASP A 98 -9.11 -18.04 6.80
C ASP A 98 -10.22 -17.33 7.56
N LEU A 99 -9.90 -16.35 8.42
CA LEU A 99 -10.88 -15.59 9.17
C LEU A 99 -11.47 -14.46 8.31
N PRO A 100 -12.79 -14.45 7.99
CA PRO A 100 -13.38 -13.42 7.15
C PRO A 100 -13.26 -12.03 7.79
N PHE A 101 -12.86 -11.01 7.01
CA PHE A 101 -12.81 -9.62 7.49
C PHE A 101 -14.12 -9.16 8.14
N ALA A 102 -15.26 -9.61 7.60
CA ALA A 102 -16.60 -9.29 8.10
C ALA A 102 -16.80 -9.71 9.58
N GLU A 103 -16.12 -10.75 10.02
CA GLU A 103 -16.19 -11.25 11.41
C GLU A 103 -15.23 -10.49 12.35
N LEU A 104 -14.12 -9.95 11.82
CA LEU A 104 -13.18 -9.11 12.58
C LEU A 104 -13.63 -7.65 12.71
N ALA A 105 -14.42 -7.18 11.75
CA ALA A 105 -14.82 -5.78 11.67
C ALA A 105 -15.52 -5.23 12.93
N PRO A 106 -16.37 -5.98 13.67
CA PRO A 106 -16.96 -5.52 14.93
C PRO A 106 -15.98 -5.45 16.11
N VAL A 107 -14.90 -6.23 16.10
CA VAL A 107 -13.90 -6.27 17.19
C VAL A 107 -12.81 -5.23 16.99
N LEU A 108 -12.51 -4.88 15.74
CA LEU A 108 -11.61 -3.78 15.34
C LEU A 108 -12.28 -2.40 15.44
N ALA A 109 -13.53 -2.34 15.91
CA ALA A 109 -14.40 -1.17 15.93
C ALA A 109 -14.34 -0.22 17.14
N PRO A 110 -13.28 -0.07 17.97
CA PRO A 110 -13.29 1.03 18.93
C PRO A 110 -13.26 2.44 18.28
N VAL A 111 -13.23 2.57 16.95
CA VAL A 111 -13.30 3.86 16.25
C VAL A 111 -14.26 3.80 15.04
N LEU A 112 -15.53 3.43 15.27
CA LEU A 112 -16.57 3.56 14.25
C LEU A 112 -17.71 4.46 14.74
N VAL A 113 -18.06 5.44 13.90
CA VAL A 113 -19.27 6.24 14.03
C VAL A 113 -20.48 5.30 13.91
N PRO A 114 -21.46 5.32 14.84
CA PRO A 114 -22.66 4.49 14.73
C PRO A 114 -23.42 4.76 13.42
N GLY A 115 -23.67 3.71 12.62
CA GLY A 115 -24.54 3.77 11.43
C GLY A 115 -23.86 3.64 10.07
N ALA A 116 -22.53 3.56 10.01
CA ALA A 116 -21.81 3.23 8.77
C ALA A 116 -21.28 1.78 8.80
N PRO A 117 -21.26 1.05 7.67
CA PRO A 117 -20.57 -0.23 7.62
C PRO A 117 -19.09 -0.01 7.99
N PRO A 118 -18.42 -0.98 8.63
CA PRO A 118 -16.99 -0.90 8.95
C PRO A 118 -16.19 -0.74 7.64
N ARG A 119 -15.87 0.50 7.29
CA ARG A 119 -15.11 0.84 6.10
C ARG A 119 -13.64 0.87 6.49
N ALA A 120 -12.81 0.11 5.79
CA ALA A 120 -11.37 0.35 5.82
C ALA A 120 -11.14 1.76 5.27
N GLN A 121 -10.63 2.67 6.10
CA GLN A 121 -10.32 4.04 5.67
C GLN A 121 -9.13 4.04 4.70
N LEU A 122 -8.17 3.14 4.93
CA LEU A 122 -6.94 3.00 4.16
C LEU A 122 -6.84 1.59 3.55
N MET A 123 -6.53 1.52 2.26
CA MET A 123 -6.30 0.27 1.51
C MET A 123 -4.97 0.34 0.76
N PHE A 124 -4.22 -0.78 0.77
CA PHE A 124 -2.98 -0.92 -0.01
C PHE A 124 -2.98 -2.23 -0.82
N ASN A 125 -2.62 -2.13 -2.10
CA ASN A 125 -2.58 -3.25 -3.03
C ASN A 125 -1.24 -3.27 -3.78
N LEU A 126 -0.69 -4.47 -3.98
CA LEU A 126 0.34 -4.73 -4.98
C LEU A 126 -0.19 -5.76 -5.97
N LEU A 127 -0.37 -5.36 -7.21
CA LEU A 127 -0.79 -6.25 -8.29
C LEU A 127 0.43 -6.82 -9.02
N PRO A 128 0.37 -8.10 -9.42
CA PRO A 128 1.37 -8.65 -10.33
C PRO A 128 1.31 -7.92 -11.69
N PRO A 129 2.36 -8.05 -12.51
CA PRO A 129 2.33 -7.58 -13.89
C PRO A 129 1.12 -8.20 -14.62
N PRO A 130 0.47 -7.46 -15.53
CA PRO A 130 -0.62 -8.02 -16.32
C PRO A 130 -0.10 -9.20 -17.15
N PRO A 131 -0.88 -10.29 -17.28
CA PRO A 131 -0.48 -11.41 -18.11
C PRO A 131 -0.30 -10.95 -19.57
N PRO A 132 0.63 -11.54 -20.33
CA PRO A 132 0.75 -11.25 -21.75
C PRO A 132 -0.56 -11.58 -22.46
N VAL A 133 -1.04 -10.66 -23.30
CA VAL A 133 -2.27 -10.87 -24.08
C VAL A 133 -1.99 -11.88 -25.19
N ALA A 134 -2.32 -13.15 -24.95
CA ALA A 134 -2.18 -14.19 -25.96
C ALA A 134 -3.16 -13.96 -27.12
N GLY A 135 -2.65 -13.85 -28.36
CA GLY A 135 -3.46 -13.75 -29.58
C GLY A 135 -3.66 -12.34 -30.15
N ALA A 136 -3.09 -11.31 -29.55
CA ALA A 136 -3.19 -9.92 -30.02
C ALA A 136 -2.11 -9.57 -31.07
N ALA A 137 -1.99 -10.37 -32.15
CA ALA A 137 -1.03 -10.08 -33.22
C ALA A 137 -1.49 -8.96 -34.17
N ALA A 138 -2.75 -8.51 -34.07
CA ALA A 138 -3.35 -7.48 -34.94
C ALA A 138 -4.24 -6.46 -34.20
N LEU A 139 -4.32 -6.52 -32.87
CA LEU A 139 -5.18 -5.64 -32.05
C LEU A 139 -4.39 -5.15 -30.84
N SER A 140 -4.34 -3.84 -30.62
CA SER A 140 -3.84 -3.27 -29.36
C SER A 140 -4.93 -3.46 -28.30
N VAL A 141 -4.59 -4.15 -27.21
CA VAL A 141 -5.46 -4.29 -26.05
C VAL A 141 -4.93 -3.35 -24.98
N ASP A 142 -5.58 -2.20 -24.83
CA ASP A 142 -5.31 -1.25 -23.76
C ASP A 142 -6.24 -1.53 -22.57
N THR A 143 -5.67 -1.66 -21.38
CA THR A 143 -6.48 -1.76 -20.16
C THR A 143 -6.97 -0.36 -19.81
N LEU A 144 -8.25 -0.08 -20.07
CA LEU A 144 -8.86 1.17 -19.63
C LEU A 144 -9.01 1.16 -18.12
N CYS A 145 -8.36 2.11 -17.45
CA CYS A 145 -8.55 2.36 -16.03
C CYS A 145 -10.01 2.81 -15.81
N SER A 146 -10.83 1.94 -15.22
CA SER A 146 -12.21 2.28 -14.83
C SER A 146 -12.16 3.29 -13.69
N GLN A 147 -12.60 4.52 -13.97
CA GLN A 147 -12.89 5.47 -12.90
C GLN A 147 -14.25 5.11 -12.30
N SER A 148 -14.24 4.47 -11.13
CA SER A 148 -15.43 3.95 -10.44
C SER A 148 -16.48 5.03 -10.09
N GLY A 149 -16.16 6.32 -10.27
CA GLY A 149 -17.01 7.47 -9.91
C GLY A 149 -17.36 7.58 -8.42
N SER A 150 -16.90 6.62 -7.59
CA SER A 150 -17.18 6.52 -6.17
C SER A 150 -15.98 5.90 -5.45
N ALA A 151 -15.41 6.63 -4.49
CA ALA A 151 -14.35 6.11 -3.66
C ALA A 151 -14.96 5.22 -2.56
N ARG A 152 -14.57 3.94 -2.53
CA ARG A 152 -15.04 2.98 -1.49
C ARG A 152 -14.27 3.10 -0.18
N HIS A 153 -13.10 3.74 -0.21
CA HIS A 153 -12.18 4.01 0.89
C HIS A 153 -11.80 5.49 0.91
N GLU A 154 -11.29 6.00 2.03
CA GLU A 154 -10.79 7.38 2.07
C GLU A 154 -9.54 7.53 1.20
N LEU A 155 -8.64 6.54 1.29
CA LEU A 155 -7.48 6.37 0.42
C LEU A 155 -7.30 4.90 0.04
N ASN A 156 -7.07 4.65 -1.24
CA ASN A 156 -6.76 3.33 -1.79
C ASN A 156 -5.59 3.46 -2.75
N LEU A 157 -4.42 2.95 -2.34
CA LEU A 157 -3.22 2.93 -3.18
C LEU A 157 -3.07 1.54 -3.80
N THR A 158 -3.12 1.51 -5.12
CA THR A 158 -2.78 0.31 -5.91
C THR A 158 -1.46 0.53 -6.61
N VAL A 159 -0.50 -0.35 -6.37
CA VAL A 159 0.79 -0.37 -7.07
C VAL A 159 0.80 -1.59 -7.99
N GLN A 160 1.27 -1.42 -9.22
CA GLN A 160 1.50 -2.51 -10.15
C GLN A 160 2.97 -2.52 -10.56
N ALA A 161 3.57 -3.71 -10.50
CA ALA A 161 4.94 -3.91 -10.95
C ALA A 161 4.97 -4.30 -12.43
N HIS A 162 5.87 -3.67 -13.19
CA HIS A 162 6.13 -3.95 -14.59
C HIS A 162 7.64 -4.16 -14.80
N ALA A 163 8.05 -4.53 -16.01
CA ALA A 163 9.47 -4.64 -16.35
C ALA A 163 10.20 -3.30 -16.23
N GLU A 164 9.52 -2.19 -16.50
CA GLU A 164 10.09 -0.84 -16.51
C GLU A 164 10.07 -0.14 -15.14
N GLY A 165 9.43 -0.74 -14.13
CA GLY A 165 9.35 -0.16 -12.79
C GLY A 165 8.02 -0.40 -12.08
N LEU A 166 7.59 0.58 -11.28
CA LEU A 166 6.30 0.56 -10.58
C LEU A 166 5.39 1.69 -11.07
N GLU A 167 4.16 1.32 -11.37
CA GLU A 167 3.06 2.26 -11.58
C GLU A 167 2.15 2.26 -10.37
N GLY A 168 1.58 3.41 -10.05
CA GLY A 168 0.77 3.60 -8.86
C GLY A 168 -0.48 4.41 -9.19
N GLN A 169 -1.61 3.95 -8.70
CA GLN A 169 -2.90 4.62 -8.79
C GLN A 169 -3.42 4.88 -7.38
N LEU A 170 -3.72 6.14 -7.08
CA LEU A 170 -4.35 6.56 -5.84
C LEU A 170 -5.81 6.91 -6.11
N GLU A 171 -6.73 6.14 -5.56
CA GLU A 171 -8.15 6.47 -5.47
C GLU A 171 -8.41 7.10 -4.09
N TYR A 172 -9.19 8.19 -4.05
CA TYR A 172 -9.41 8.96 -2.83
C TYR A 172 -10.81 9.60 -2.80
N SER A 173 -11.34 9.85 -1.59
CA SER A 173 -12.59 10.60 -1.42
C SER A 173 -12.37 12.08 -1.72
N THR A 174 -13.08 12.63 -2.71
CA THR A 174 -13.04 14.07 -3.03
C THR A 174 -13.69 14.95 -1.98
N GLU A 175 -14.47 14.36 -1.06
CA GLU A 175 -15.00 15.07 0.11
C GLU A 175 -13.90 15.37 1.14
N LEU A 176 -12.85 14.55 1.18
CA LEU A 176 -11.76 14.63 2.16
C LEU A 176 -10.46 15.18 1.56
N PHE A 177 -10.18 14.89 0.29
CA PHE A 177 -8.92 15.27 -0.37
C PHE A 177 -9.15 16.01 -1.68
N GLY A 178 -8.48 17.15 -1.83
CA GLY A 178 -8.33 17.84 -3.11
C GLY A 178 -7.28 17.20 -4.01
N GLN A 179 -7.38 17.42 -5.33
CA GLN A 179 -6.44 16.88 -6.32
C GLN A 179 -4.98 17.26 -6.05
N ALA A 180 -4.73 18.50 -5.61
CA ALA A 180 -3.38 18.96 -5.26
C ALA A 180 -2.78 18.14 -4.10
N THR A 181 -3.58 17.84 -3.08
CA THR A 181 -3.19 17.03 -1.91
C THR A 181 -2.91 15.59 -2.32
N ALA A 182 -3.79 14.97 -3.11
CA ALA A 182 -3.58 13.62 -3.63
C ALA A 182 -2.32 13.53 -4.49
N GLY A 183 -2.09 14.51 -5.37
CA GLY A 183 -0.86 14.59 -6.17
C GLY A 183 0.39 14.76 -5.31
N ALA A 184 0.32 15.54 -4.24
CA ALA A 184 1.42 15.70 -3.29
C ALA A 184 1.72 14.40 -2.51
N LEU A 185 0.69 13.62 -2.15
CA LEU A 185 0.87 12.30 -1.52
C LEU A 185 1.63 11.34 -2.45
N VAL A 186 1.23 11.24 -3.72
CA VAL A 186 1.89 10.33 -4.68
C VAL A 186 3.35 10.73 -4.91
N ARG A 187 3.65 12.03 -5.07
CA ARG A 187 5.04 12.50 -5.20
C ARG A 187 5.85 12.28 -3.93
N GLY A 188 5.25 12.55 -2.77
CA GLY A 188 5.89 12.34 -1.47
C GLY A 188 6.20 10.87 -1.22
N TYR A 189 5.33 9.96 -1.65
CA TYR A 189 5.54 8.52 -1.54
C TYR A 189 6.82 8.07 -2.26
N ALA A 190 7.02 8.48 -3.51
CA ALA A 190 8.21 8.14 -4.27
C ALA A 190 9.50 8.69 -3.62
N ARG A 191 9.46 9.94 -3.14
CA ARG A 191 10.59 10.56 -2.42
C ARG A 191 10.91 9.85 -1.12
N LEU A 192 9.88 9.48 -0.35
CA LEU A 192 10.03 8.76 0.90
C LEU A 192 10.69 7.40 0.67
N LEU A 193 10.25 6.65 -0.35
CA LEU A 193 10.84 5.37 -0.72
C LEU A 193 12.31 5.50 -1.13
N ALA A 194 12.64 6.51 -1.94
CA ALA A 194 14.02 6.78 -2.33
C ALA A 194 14.90 7.12 -1.13
N ALA A 195 14.40 7.95 -0.19
CA ALA A 195 15.11 8.29 1.03
C ALA A 195 15.29 7.08 1.97
N ALA A 196 14.26 6.22 2.08
CA ALA A 196 14.31 5.00 2.87
C ALA A 196 15.30 3.96 2.32
N VAL A 197 15.46 3.90 0.99
CA VAL A 197 16.49 3.08 0.33
C VAL A 197 17.89 3.64 0.62
N ALA A 198 18.05 4.96 0.58
CA ALA A 198 19.34 5.60 0.82
C ALA A 198 19.81 5.48 2.27
N ASP A 199 18.89 5.59 3.23
CA ASP A 199 19.17 5.44 4.66
C ASP A 199 18.00 4.74 5.38
N PRO A 200 18.02 3.40 5.47
CA PRO A 200 16.99 2.64 6.17
C PRO A 200 16.93 2.90 7.68
N GLU A 201 18.01 3.42 8.28
CA GLU A 201 18.05 3.73 9.71
C GLU A 201 17.58 5.15 10.04
N ALA A 202 17.29 5.96 9.03
CA ALA A 202 16.67 7.27 9.20
C ALA A 202 15.32 7.15 9.91
N SER A 203 15.05 8.11 10.81
CA SER A 203 13.78 8.18 11.52
C SER A 203 12.62 8.48 10.57
N LEU A 204 11.42 7.99 10.92
CA LEU A 204 10.21 8.26 10.14
C LEU A 204 9.97 9.77 9.99
N ALA A 205 10.22 10.56 11.03
CA ALA A 205 10.13 12.02 10.99
C ALA A 205 11.03 12.63 9.91
N THR A 206 12.28 12.18 9.80
CA THR A 206 13.24 12.66 8.80
C THR A 206 12.78 12.29 7.39
N LEU A 207 12.33 11.05 7.18
CA LEU A 207 11.83 10.58 5.89
C LEU A 207 10.55 11.31 5.47
N GLN A 208 9.64 11.56 6.42
CA GLN A 208 8.44 12.35 6.19
C GLN A 208 8.78 13.78 5.80
N ALA A 209 9.75 14.41 6.47
CA ALA A 209 10.22 15.75 6.12
C ALA A 209 10.84 15.80 4.71
N ALA A 210 11.56 14.77 4.29
CA ALA A 210 12.11 14.63 2.94
C ALA A 210 11.03 14.36 1.87
N SER A 211 9.89 13.78 2.27
CA SER A 211 8.76 13.52 1.38
C SER A 211 8.00 14.80 0.97
N VAL A 212 8.08 15.87 1.76
CA VAL A 212 7.39 17.13 1.48
C VAL A 212 8.14 17.91 0.42
N ASP A 213 7.41 18.40 -0.58
CA ASP A 213 7.96 19.33 -1.57
C ASP A 213 8.21 20.66 -0.87
N ARG A 214 9.45 20.95 -0.50
CA ARG A 214 9.84 22.31 -0.14
C ARG A 214 9.95 23.08 -1.44
N GLY A 215 8.81 23.56 -1.94
CA GLY A 215 8.80 24.50 -3.04
C GLY A 215 9.83 25.58 -2.73
N SER A 216 10.80 25.76 -3.61
CA SER A 216 11.73 26.88 -3.57
C SER A 216 10.89 28.15 -3.54
N SER A 217 10.73 28.73 -2.35
CA SER A 217 10.24 30.09 -2.18
C SER A 217 11.17 31.00 -2.95
N GLN A 218 10.71 31.49 -4.10
CA GLN A 218 11.12 32.79 -4.61
C GLN A 218 10.22 33.85 -3.98
#